data_AF-A0A2J0ML22-F1
#
_entry.id   AF-A0A2J0ML22-F1
#
_cell.length_a   1.000
_cell.length_b   1.000
_cell.length_c   1.000
_cell.angle_alpha   90.00
_cell.angle_beta   90.00
_cell.angle_gamma   90.00
#
_symmetry.space_group_name_H-M   'P 1'
#
loop_
_entity.id
_entity.type
_entity.pdbx_description
1 polymer ?
#
loop_
_entity_poly.entity_id
_entity_poly.type
_entity_poly.pdbx_seq_one_letter_code
_entity_poly.pdbx_strand_id
1 'polypeptide(L)' 'MLIGEYIHTLDEKNRVSLPVKFRKELGKKIIITPGLDQCLFIFTTAEWKKVSKRLSDTDSDLSFLKADKRSFN' A
#
# COMPACT_ATOMS: atom_id res chain seq x y z
N MET A 1 7.07 3.39 -13.57
CA MET A 1 5.89 2.53 -13.53
C MET A 1 6.17 1.31 -12.64
N LEU A 2 5.39 1.15 -11.56
CA LEU A 2 5.49 0.00 -10.63
C LEU A 2 4.73 -1.21 -11.19
N ILE A 3 5.29 -1.87 -12.22
CA ILE A 3 4.68 -3.06 -12.84
C ILE A 3 5.67 -4.22 -12.82
N GLY A 4 5.14 -5.40 -12.52
CA GLY A 4 5.86 -6.67 -12.48
C GLY A 4 5.64 -7.42 -11.18
N GLU A 5 5.85 -8.72 -11.23
CA GLU A 5 5.72 -9.64 -10.10
C GLU A 5 7.10 -10.09 -9.65
N TYR A 6 7.33 -10.07 -8.34
CA TYR A 6 8.60 -10.43 -7.72
C TYR A 6 8.35 -11.26 -6.48
N ILE A 7 8.85 -12.49 -6.48
CA ILE A 7 8.77 -13.38 -5.33
C ILE A 7 9.96 -13.09 -4.41
N HIS A 8 9.68 -12.79 -3.15
CA HIS A 8 10.68 -12.53 -2.12
C HIS A 8 10.36 -13.31 -0.85
N THR A 9 11.39 -13.74 -0.15
CA THR A 9 11.28 -14.34 1.18
C THR A 9 11.35 -13.25 2.25
N LEU A 10 10.62 -13.46 3.34
CA LEU A 10 10.78 -12.69 4.57
C LEU A 10 12.07 -13.13 5.28
N ASP A 11 12.83 -12.16 5.77
CA ASP A 11 13.97 -12.46 6.63
C ASP A 11 13.53 -12.73 8.08
N GLU A 12 14.47 -13.19 8.92
CA GLU A 12 14.24 -13.51 10.34
C GLU A 12 13.76 -12.30 11.17
N LYS A 13 13.85 -11.08 10.63
CA LYS A 13 13.45 -9.83 11.27
C LYS A 13 12.19 -9.23 10.63
N ASN A 14 11.43 -10.04 9.88
CA ASN A 14 10.23 -9.62 9.17
C ASN A 14 10.46 -8.50 8.15
N ARG A 15 11.61 -8.48 7.48
CA ARG A 15 11.92 -7.52 6.41
C ARG A 15 11.86 -8.21 5.06
N VAL A 16 11.45 -7.44 4.05
CA VAL A 16 11.43 -7.85 2.65
C VAL A 16 12.30 -6.89 1.84
N SER A 17 13.17 -7.46 0.99
CA SER A 17 14.01 -6.67 0.11
C SER A 17 13.23 -6.20 -1.11
N LEU A 18 13.00 -4.89 -1.23
CA LEU A 18 12.33 -4.32 -2.40
C LEU A 18 13.15 -4.49 -3.68
N PRO A 19 12.54 -4.84 -4.83
CA PRO A 19 13.19 -4.86 -6.13
C PRO A 19 13.89 -3.54 -6.49
N VAL A 20 15.07 -3.62 -7.10
CA VAL A 20 15.88 -2.45 -7.45
C VAL A 20 15.12 -1.45 -8.34
N LYS A 21 14.30 -1.96 -9.27
CA LYS A 21 13.47 -1.13 -10.16
C LYS A 21 12.49 -0.25 -9.39
N PHE A 22 11.90 -0.77 -8.32
CA PHE A 22 10.93 -0.03 -7.51
C PHE A 22 11.58 0.97 -6.56
N ARG A 23 12.83 0.74 -6.13
CA ARG A 23 13.56 1.68 -5.25
C ARG A 23 13.71 3.08 -5.86
N LYS A 24 13.89 3.16 -7.18
CA LYS A 24 14.00 4.44 -7.89
C LYS A 24 12.70 5.26 -7.83
N GLU A 25 11.56 4.58 -7.87
CA GLU A 25 10.25 5.23 -7.93
C GLU A 25 9.63 5.45 -6.54
N LEU A 26 9.85 4.52 -5.60
CA LEU A 26 9.35 4.61 -4.23
C LEU A 26 10.13 5.63 -3.38
N GLY A 27 11.43 5.78 -3.65
CA GLY A 27 12.31 6.65 -2.87
C GLY A 27 12.67 6.09 -1.49
N LYS A 28 13.12 6.97 -0.59
CA LYS A 28 13.65 6.59 0.74
C LYS A 28 12.57 6.34 1.79
N LYS A 29 11.38 6.90 1.61
CA LYS A 29 10.26 6.81 2.56
C LYS A 29 9.06 6.25 1.83
N ILE A 30 8.45 5.24 2.42
CA ILE A 30 7.25 4.58 1.90
C ILE A 30 6.22 4.50 3.02
N ILE A 31 4.97 4.35 2.61
CA ILE A 31 3.84 4.20 3.53
C ILE A 31 3.20 2.86 3.23
N ILE A 32 3.02 2.04 4.26
CA ILE A 32 2.44 0.71 4.17
C ILE A 32 1.06 0.76 4.83
N THR A 33 0.05 0.22 4.16
CA THR A 33 -1.30 0.08 4.71
C THR A 33 -1.83 -1.32 4.47
N PRO A 34 -2.80 -1.79 5.28
CA PRO A 34 -3.56 -2.99 4.96
C PRO A 34 -4.23 -2.85 3.60
N GLY A 35 -4.09 -3.86 2.75
CA GLY A 35 -4.79 -3.99 1.48
C GLY A 35 -6.00 -4.93 1.60
N LEU A 36 -6.49 -5.38 0.44
CA LEU A 36 -7.54 -6.38 0.34
C LEU A 36 -6.95 -7.80 0.42
N ASP A 37 -7.75 -8.81 0.73
CA ASP A 37 -7.35 -10.22 0.62
C ASP A 37 -6.01 -10.58 1.30
N GLN A 38 -5.83 -10.11 2.55
CA GLN A 38 -4.62 -10.34 3.36
C GLN A 38 -3.31 -9.83 2.71
N CYS A 39 -3.40 -8.84 1.82
CA CYS A 39 -2.22 -8.20 1.24
C CYS A 39 -1.89 -6.87 1.92
N LEU A 40 -0.70 -6.34 1.61
CA LEU A 40 -0.24 -5.02 2.02
C LEU A 40 -0.11 -4.12 0.80
N PHE A 41 -0.58 -2.89 0.91
CA PHE A 41 -0.35 -1.86 -0.09
C PHE A 41 0.83 -0.98 0.31
N ILE A 42 1.62 -0.59 -0.68
CA ILE A 42 2.77 0.28 -0.52
C ILE A 42 2.54 1.52 -1.38
N PHE A 43 2.62 2.68 -0.75
CA PHE A 43 2.46 3.98 -1.40
C PHE A 43 3.74 4.81 -1.26
N THR A 44 3.98 5.64 -2.27
CA THR A 44 4.88 6.77 -2.13
C THR A 44 4.24 7.83 -1.24
N THR A 45 5.05 8.66 -0.58
CA THR A 45 4.53 9.77 0.23
C THR A 45 3.64 10.72 -0.59
N ALA A 46 3.96 10.92 -1.87
CA ALA A 46 3.21 11.80 -2.76
C ALA A 46 1.83 11.22 -3.10
N GLU A 47 1.76 9.93 -3.46
CA GLU A 47 0.48 9.28 -3.76
C GLU A 47 -0.36 9.09 -2.50
N TRP A 48 0.27 8.75 -1.38
CA TRP A 48 -0.45 8.66 -0.11
C TRP A 48 -1.15 9.96 0.24
N LYS A 49 -0.51 11.12 0.03
CA LYS A 49 -1.15 12.43 0.30
C LYS A 49 -2.43 12.63 -0.54
N LYS A 50 -2.48 12.11 -1.77
CA LYS A 50 -3.68 12.17 -2.62
C LYS A 50 -4.75 11.21 -2.12
N VAL A 51 -4.35 9.96 -1.81
CA VAL A 51 -5.26 8.93 -1.31
C VAL A 51 -5.83 9.32 0.05
N SER A 52 -4.99 9.78 0.99
CA SER A 52 -5.40 10.21 2.31
C SER A 52 -6.34 11.41 2.24
N LYS A 53 -6.10 12.37 1.34
CA LYS A 53 -7.01 13.49 1.14
C LYS A 53 -8.39 13.02 0.68
N ARG A 54 -8.43 12.13 -0.31
CA ARG A 54 -9.70 11.52 -0.78
C ARG A 54 -10.43 10.76 0.32
N LEU A 55 -9.69 10.08 1.20
CA LEU A 55 -10.26 9.35 2.34
C LEU A 55 -10.75 10.29 3.46
N SER A 56 -10.12 11.45 3.63
CA SER A 56 -10.52 12.48 4.59
C SER A 56 -11.74 13.28 4.12
N ASP A 57 -11.98 13.36 2.81
CA ASP A 57 -13.18 13.97 2.26
C ASP A 57 -14.38 13.04 2.53
N THR A 58 -15.14 13.38 3.58
CA THR A 58 -16.24 12.63 4.21
C THR A 58 -17.37 12.21 3.26
N ASP A 59 -17.45 12.82 2.08
CA ASP A 59 -18.50 12.60 1.06
C ASP A 59 -18.22 11.43 0.10
N SER A 60 -17.00 10.87 0.10
CA SER A 60 -16.69 9.76 -0.81
C SER A 60 -16.90 8.39 -0.14
N ASP A 61 -17.80 7.60 -0.72
CA ASP A 61 -18.19 6.23 -0.34
C ASP A 61 -17.03 5.18 -0.47
N LEU A 62 -15.80 5.68 -0.63
CA LEU A 62 -14.54 5.00 -0.93
C LEU A 62 -13.73 4.65 0.31
N SER A 63 -14.31 4.74 1.51
CA SER A 63 -13.59 4.36 2.72
C SER A 63 -13.38 2.84 2.78
N PHE A 64 -12.30 2.36 2.15
CA PHE A 64 -11.73 1.02 2.34
C PHE A 64 -11.30 0.79 3.80
N LEU A 65 -11.37 1.84 4.64
CA LEU A 65 -11.04 1.84 6.05
C LEU A 65 -12.23 1.62 6.98
N LYS A 66 -13.48 1.74 6.49
CA LYS A 66 -14.67 1.34 7.27
C LYS A 66 -14.71 -0.18 7.40
N ALA A 67 -14.81 -0.66 8.63
CA ALA A 67 -14.75 -2.08 8.97
C ALA A 67 -15.75 -2.95 8.18
N ASP A 68 -16.93 -2.42 7.85
CA ASP A 68 -18.00 -3.16 7.17
C ASP A 68 -17.72 -3.51 5.71
N LYS A 69 -16.85 -2.79 4.99
CA LYS A 69 -16.56 -3.08 3.56
C LYS A 69 -15.32 -3.96 3.34
N ARG A 70 -14.75 -4.54 4.41
CA ARG A 70 -13.59 -5.46 4.33
C ARG A 70 -13.97 -6.95 4.39
N SER A 71 -15.24 -7.26 4.61
CA SER A 71 -15.74 -8.63 4.67
C SER A 71 -16.45 -8.96 3.36
N PHE A 72 -15.85 -9.83 2.55
CA PHE A 72 -16.58 -10.59 1.53
C PHE A 72 -17.06 -11.88 2.19
N ASN A 73 -18.25 -11.82 2.81
CA ASN A 73 -19.05 -13.00 3.14
C ASN A 73 -20.37 -12.91 2.39
#